data_AF-A0A521HCS1-F1
#
_entry.id   AF-A0A521HCS1-F1
#
_cell.length_a   1.000
_cell.length_b   1.000
_cell.length_c   1.000
_cell.angle_alpha   90.00
_cell.angle_beta   90.00
_cell.angle_gamma   90.00
#
_symmetry.space_group_name_H-M   'P 1'
#
loop_
_entity.id
_entity.type
_entity.pdbx_description
1 polymer ?
#
loop_
_entity_poly.entity_id
_entity_poly.type
_entity_poly.pdbx_seq_one_letter_code
_entity_poly.pdbx_strand_id
1 'polypeptide(L)'
;MSRTMRIVLIASLALNLALGAALGQWIWKSNHHARPAHMHDGPPMFRPDALRAALSAEHGAVVDQILAKHRDTMHGLIKQLRQAREDVRTALLSDSFQRGQLDAAFAKLRASEADTAAEAHAILGEVAELAKPAERERIAGLVKGRHSKGSDSAPRKREPRH
;
A
#
# COMPACT_ATOMS: atom_id res chain seq x y z
N MET A 1 -37.70 -16.73 35.02
CA MET A 1 -37.11 -16.63 33.67
C MET A 1 -37.78 -17.65 32.76
N SER A 2 -38.46 -17.20 31.71
CA SER A 2 -39.17 -18.08 30.79
C SER A 2 -38.20 -18.93 29.98
N ARG A 3 -38.57 -20.19 29.69
CA ARG A 3 -37.75 -21.15 28.92
C ARG A 3 -37.35 -20.58 27.54
N THR A 4 -38.22 -19.78 26.95
CA THR A 4 -38.00 -19.06 25.69
C THR A 4 -36.84 -18.08 25.77
N MET A 5 -36.69 -17.35 26.87
CA MET A 5 -35.60 -16.39 27.04
C MET A 5 -34.23 -17.08 27.15
N ARG A 6 -34.17 -18.25 27.80
CA ARG A 6 -32.94 -19.08 27.85
C ARG A 6 -32.56 -19.62 26.46
N ILE A 7 -33.54 -20.06 25.68
CA ILE A 7 -33.30 -20.58 24.32
C ILE A 7 -32.76 -19.48 23.40
N VAL A 8 -33.34 -18.27 23.46
CA VAL A 8 -32.86 -17.12 22.66
C VAL A 8 -31.43 -16.73 23.03
N LEU A 9 -31.10 -16.73 24.33
CA LEU A 9 -29.74 -16.40 24.79
C LEU A 9 -28.71 -17.44 24.36
N ILE A 10 -29.04 -18.73 24.45
CA ILE A 10 -28.16 -19.83 24.01
C ILE A 10 -27.98 -19.79 22.50
N ALA A 11 -29.04 -19.54 21.73
CA ALA A 11 -28.96 -19.42 20.27
C ALA A 11 -28.10 -18.22 19.83
N SER A 12 -28.27 -17.07 20.49
CA SER A 12 -27.43 -15.88 20.27
C SER A 12 -25.96 -16.15 20.58
N LEU A 13 -25.67 -16.84 21.68
CA LEU A 13 -24.29 -17.15 22.07
C LEU A 13 -23.64 -18.12 21.08
N ALA A 14 -24.35 -19.17 20.67
CA ALA A 14 -23.87 -20.13 19.67
C ALA A 14 -23.60 -19.46 18.31
N LEU A 15 -24.46 -18.53 17.90
CA LEU A 15 -24.26 -17.77 16.66
C LEU A 15 -23.02 -16.87 16.72
N ASN A 16 -22.81 -16.18 17.84
CA ASN A 16 -21.63 -15.34 18.05
C ASN A 16 -20.34 -16.18 18.05
N LEU A 17 -20.34 -17.36 18.67
CA LEU A 17 -19.20 -18.28 18.67
C LEU A 17 -18.90 -18.82 17.26
N ALA A 18 -19.94 -19.17 16.49
CA ALA A 18 -19.79 -19.61 15.12
C ALA A 18 -19.22 -18.52 14.21
N LEU A 19 -19.68 -17.27 14.38
CA LEU A 19 -19.16 -16.11 13.65
C LEU A 19 -17.69 -15.82 14.00
N GLY A 20 -17.33 -15.88 15.29
CA GLY A 20 -15.95 -15.73 15.75
C GLY A 20 -15.03 -16.81 15.18
N ALA A 21 -15.47 -18.07 15.17
CA ALA A 21 -14.71 -19.19 14.63
C ALA A 21 -14.52 -19.08 13.11
N ALA A 22 -15.56 -18.68 12.37
CA ALA A 22 -15.49 -18.48 10.92
C ALA A 22 -14.51 -17.35 10.54
N LEU A 23 -14.54 -16.23 11.26
CA LEU A 23 -13.60 -15.12 11.07
C LEU A 23 -12.16 -15.54 11.42
N GLY A 24 -11.97 -16.29 12.50
CA GLY A 24 -10.66 -16.83 12.88
C GLY A 24 -10.08 -17.77 11.82
N GLN A 25 -10.91 -18.66 11.26
CA GLN A 25 -10.53 -19.58 10.17
C GLN A 25 -10.18 -18.82 8.88
N TRP A 26 -10.91 -17.75 8.57
CA TRP A 26 -10.67 -16.95 7.38
C TRP A 26 -9.35 -16.19 7.48
N ILE A 27 -9.09 -15.51 8.61
CA ILE A 27 -7.84 -14.79 8.89
C ILE A 27 -6.64 -15.74 8.84
N TRP A 28 -6.77 -16.93 9.43
CA TRP A 28 -5.72 -17.96 9.41
C TRP A 28 -5.40 -18.39 7.97
N LYS A 29 -6.42 -18.70 7.17
CA LYS A 29 -6.24 -19.10 5.76
C LYS A 29 -5.67 -17.97 4.89
N SER A 30 -6.07 -16.72 5.10
CA SER A 30 -5.53 -15.58 4.34
C SER A 30 -4.07 -15.27 4.68
N ASN A 31 -3.62 -15.55 5.90
CA ASN A 31 -2.21 -15.38 6.27
C ASN A 31 -1.28 -16.49 5.74
N HIS A 32 -1.82 -17.59 5.17
CA HIS A 32 -1.03 -18.70 4.62
C HIS A 32 -0.86 -18.66 3.10
N HIS A 33 -1.36 -17.61 2.42
CA HIS A 33 -1.07 -17.42 1.00
C HIS A 33 0.31 -16.77 0.85
N ALA A 34 1.29 -17.57 0.43
CA ALA A 34 2.61 -17.10 0.05
C ALA A 34 2.48 -15.89 -0.89
N ARG A 35 2.90 -14.72 -0.43
CA ARG A 35 2.87 -13.49 -1.21
C ARG A 35 3.72 -13.68 -2.48
N PRO A 36 3.18 -13.43 -3.69
CA PRO A 36 4.01 -13.35 -4.89
C PRO A 36 4.99 -12.18 -4.70
N ALA A 37 6.27 -12.42 -5.00
CA ALA A 37 7.41 -11.52 -4.77
C ALA A 37 7.39 -10.20 -5.60
N HIS A 38 6.24 -9.81 -6.16
CA HIS A 38 6.13 -8.71 -7.12
C HIS A 38 5.13 -7.62 -6.70
N MET A 39 4.40 -7.79 -5.60
CA MET A 39 3.62 -6.70 -5.00
C MET A 39 4.53 -5.89 -4.08
N HIS A 40 5.31 -4.99 -4.67
CA HIS A 40 5.78 -3.82 -3.93
C HIS A 40 4.53 -3.01 -3.56
N ASP A 41 3.99 -3.25 -2.36
CA ASP A 41 2.93 -2.47 -1.72
C ASP A 41 3.39 -1.04 -1.32
N GLY A 42 4.48 -0.55 -1.91
CA GLY A 42 4.92 0.83 -1.75
C GLY A 42 4.10 1.76 -2.63
N PRO A 43 3.92 3.04 -2.25
CA PRO A 43 3.42 4.05 -3.17
C PRO A 43 4.20 3.98 -4.48
N PRO A 44 3.55 4.13 -5.65
CA PRO A 44 4.23 4.08 -6.95
C PRO A 44 5.34 5.14 -7.09
N MET A 45 5.38 6.13 -6.18
CA MET A 45 6.37 7.20 -6.14
C MET A 45 7.71 6.82 -5.50
N PHE A 46 7.75 5.91 -4.51
CA PHE A 46 8.98 5.68 -3.74
C PHE A 46 9.56 4.29 -4.01
N ARG A 47 10.64 4.26 -4.79
CA ARG A 47 11.39 3.05 -5.12
C ARG A 47 12.84 3.19 -4.61
N PRO A 48 13.15 2.71 -3.41
CA PRO A 48 14.49 2.87 -2.81
C PRO A 48 15.59 2.30 -3.71
N ASP A 49 15.32 1.19 -4.40
CA ASP A 49 16.27 0.60 -5.36
C ASP A 49 16.55 1.50 -6.57
N ALA A 50 15.51 2.19 -7.07
CA ALA A 50 15.66 3.10 -8.20
C ALA A 50 16.38 4.38 -7.79
N LEU A 51 16.14 4.86 -6.57
CA LEU A 51 16.84 5.99 -5.97
C LEU A 51 18.34 5.67 -5.79
N ARG A 52 18.66 4.47 -5.27
CA ARG A 52 20.03 3.98 -5.16
C ARG A 52 20.73 3.89 -6.51
N ALA A 53 20.04 3.40 -7.54
CA ALA A 53 20.58 3.28 -8.89
C ALA A 53 20.80 4.64 -9.60
N ALA A 54 20.10 5.69 -9.18
CA ALA A 54 20.27 7.04 -9.73
C ALA A 54 21.53 7.75 -9.19
N LEU A 55 22.14 7.23 -8.13
CA LEU A 55 23.25 7.84 -7.41
C LEU A 55 24.57 7.12 -7.68
N SER A 56 25.68 7.83 -7.55
CA SER A 56 27.01 7.23 -7.63
C SER A 56 27.28 6.30 -6.44
N ALA A 57 28.16 5.31 -6.64
CA ALA A 57 28.53 4.35 -5.60
C ALA A 57 29.13 5.01 -4.34
N GLU A 58 29.78 6.16 -4.51
CA GLU A 58 30.37 6.98 -3.44
C GLU A 58 29.29 7.57 -2.50
N HIS A 59 28.16 8.02 -3.06
CA HIS A 59 27.04 8.52 -2.26
C HIS A 59 26.09 7.42 -1.77
N GLY A 60 26.22 6.19 -2.27
CA GLY A 60 25.34 5.07 -1.94
C GLY A 60 25.30 4.75 -0.45
N ALA A 61 26.44 4.81 0.26
CA ALA A 61 26.50 4.54 1.69
C ALA A 61 25.79 5.62 2.54
N VAL A 62 25.82 6.87 2.09
CA VAL A 62 25.16 7.98 2.79
C VAL A 62 23.64 7.92 2.57
N VAL A 63 23.22 7.54 1.37
CA VAL A 63 21.80 7.30 1.04
C VAL A 63 21.25 6.15 1.86
N ASP A 64 22.01 5.08 2.04
CA ASP A 64 21.60 3.96 2.89
C ASP A 64 21.39 4.40 4.35
N GLN A 65 22.21 5.32 4.85
CA GLN A 65 22.01 5.88 6.19
C GLN A 65 20.75 6.73 6.29
N ILE A 66 20.45 7.56 5.28
CA ILE A 66 19.20 8.32 5.20
C ILE A 66 18.00 7.35 5.15
N LEU A 67 18.05 6.35 4.26
CA LEU A 67 16.98 5.36 4.16
C LEU A 67 16.80 4.57 5.47
N ALA A 68 17.89 4.22 6.15
CA ALA A 68 17.85 3.53 7.44
C ALA A 68 17.20 4.40 8.53
N LYS A 69 17.52 5.70 8.59
CA LYS A 69 16.93 6.67 9.53
C LYS A 69 15.41 6.77 9.37
N HIS A 70 14.92 6.79 8.14
CA HIS A 70 13.48 6.90 7.84
C HIS A 70 12.75 5.56 7.78
N ARG A 71 13.46 4.44 7.89
CA ARG A 71 12.92 3.09 7.67
C ARG A 71 11.73 2.77 8.55
N ASP A 72 11.87 3.01 9.85
CA ASP A 72 10.84 2.59 10.82
C ASP A 72 9.59 3.48 10.71
N THR A 73 9.77 4.79 10.48
CA THR A 73 8.69 5.73 10.19
C THR A 73 7.95 5.33 8.92
N MET A 74 8.68 5.12 7.81
CA MET A 74 8.10 4.71 6.54
C MET A 74 7.38 3.36 6.64
N HIS A 75 7.92 2.39 7.38
CA HIS A 75 7.26 1.11 7.63
C HIS A 75 5.93 1.32 8.36
N GLY A 76 5.92 2.16 9.39
CA GLY A 76 4.71 2.52 10.13
C GLY A 76 3.64 3.13 9.22
N LEU A 77 4.04 4.10 8.39
CA LEU A 77 3.15 4.78 7.44
C LEU A 77 2.59 3.82 6.38
N ILE A 78 3.41 2.95 5.81
CA ILE A 78 2.95 1.92 4.85
C ILE A 78 1.95 0.97 5.50
N LYS A 79 2.17 0.57 6.76
CA LYS A 79 1.23 -0.27 7.50
C LYS A 79 -0.10 0.45 7.72
N GLN A 80 -0.07 1.73 8.09
CA GLN A 80 -1.26 2.56 8.26
C GLN A 80 -2.01 2.76 6.94
N LEU A 81 -1.31 2.99 5.84
CA LEU A 81 -1.88 3.10 4.51
C LEU A 81 -2.57 1.80 4.07
N ARG A 82 -1.93 0.65 4.30
CA ARG A 82 -2.55 -0.66 4.04
C ARG A 82 -3.81 -0.84 4.87
N GLN A 83 -3.75 -0.52 6.17
CA GLN A 83 -4.93 -0.61 7.04
C GLN A 83 -6.06 0.30 6.56
N ALA A 84 -5.77 1.54 6.18
CA ALA A 84 -6.79 2.47 5.69
C ALA A 84 -7.47 1.99 4.38
N ARG A 85 -6.73 1.30 3.50
CA ARG A 85 -7.31 0.65 2.32
C ARG A 85 -8.23 -0.51 2.69
N GLU A 86 -7.84 -1.33 3.66
CA GLU A 86 -8.71 -2.39 4.19
C GLU A 86 -9.96 -1.80 4.86
N ASP A 87 -9.84 -0.71 5.61
CA ASP A 87 -11.00 -0.04 6.23
C ASP A 87 -12.01 0.43 5.16
N VAL A 88 -11.54 0.99 4.04
CA VAL A 88 -12.40 1.36 2.89
C VAL A 88 -13.06 0.13 2.29
N ARG A 89 -12.29 -0.95 2.09
CA ARG A 89 -12.81 -2.22 1.58
C ARG A 89 -13.90 -2.79 2.50
N THR A 90 -13.67 -2.80 3.81
CA THR A 90 -14.65 -3.26 4.80
C THR A 90 -15.90 -2.40 4.80
N ALA A 91 -15.78 -1.07 4.69
CA ALA A 91 -16.93 -0.17 4.62
C ALA A 91 -17.77 -0.40 3.35
N LEU A 92 -17.13 -0.71 2.21
CA LEU A 92 -17.82 -1.03 0.96
C LEU A 92 -18.51 -2.40 0.97
N LEU A 93 -17.90 -3.39 1.64
CA LEU A 93 -18.42 -4.75 1.74
C LEU A 93 -19.37 -4.96 2.93
N SER A 94 -19.72 -3.89 3.66
CA SER A 94 -20.64 -3.98 4.78
C SER A 94 -22.06 -4.27 4.29
N ASP A 95 -22.71 -5.27 4.90
CA ASP A 95 -24.11 -5.63 4.60
C ASP A 95 -25.08 -4.47 4.83
N SER A 96 -24.76 -3.60 5.80
CA SER A 96 -25.47 -2.33 6.01
C SER A 96 -24.60 -1.19 5.49
N PHE A 97 -24.77 -0.83 4.22
CA PHE A 97 -24.03 0.28 3.64
C PHE A 97 -24.32 1.59 4.41
N GLN A 98 -23.29 2.14 5.06
CA GLN A 98 -23.37 3.40 5.77
C GLN A 98 -22.43 4.41 5.14
N ARG A 99 -23.01 5.40 4.46
CA ARG A 99 -22.25 6.44 3.75
C ARG A 99 -21.24 7.15 4.66
N GLY A 100 -21.62 7.45 5.90
CA GLY A 100 -20.74 8.10 6.87
C GLY A 100 -19.51 7.26 7.26
N GLN A 101 -19.64 5.93 7.32
CA GLN A 101 -18.49 5.04 7.59
C GLN A 101 -17.52 5.01 6.42
N LEU A 102 -18.04 5.00 5.19
CA LEU A 102 -17.23 5.06 3.98
C LEU A 102 -16.49 6.41 3.88
N ASP A 103 -17.17 7.52 4.15
CA ASP A 103 -16.55 8.85 4.11
C ASP A 103 -15.44 8.99 5.17
N ALA A 104 -15.65 8.44 6.37
CA ALA A 104 -14.63 8.37 7.41
C ALA A 104 -13.42 7.50 7.00
N ALA A 105 -13.66 6.34 6.37
CA ALA A 105 -12.60 5.48 5.85
C ALA A 105 -11.80 6.17 4.74
N PHE A 106 -12.47 6.90 3.83
CA PHE A 106 -11.78 7.71 2.82
C PHE A 106 -11.00 8.87 3.42
N ALA A 107 -11.50 9.52 4.46
CA ALA A 107 -10.77 10.57 5.15
C ALA A 107 -9.45 10.03 5.74
N LYS A 108 -9.50 8.86 6.39
CA LYS A 108 -8.31 8.16 6.89
C LYS A 108 -7.35 7.77 5.77
N LEU A 109 -7.87 7.24 4.65
CA LEU A 109 -7.04 6.87 3.51
C LEU A 109 -6.26 8.07 2.97
N ARG A 110 -6.93 9.20 2.75
CA ARG A 110 -6.27 10.42 2.25
C ARG A 110 -5.21 10.95 3.22
N ALA A 111 -5.49 10.90 4.53
CA ALA A 111 -4.51 11.30 5.54
C ALA A 111 -3.27 10.40 5.49
N SER A 112 -3.45 9.07 5.50
CA SER A 112 -2.34 8.11 5.40
C SER A 112 -1.54 8.26 4.10
N GLU A 113 -2.21 8.56 2.99
CA GLU A 113 -1.55 8.85 1.71
C GLU A 113 -0.71 10.13 1.78
N ALA A 114 -1.26 11.20 2.37
CA ALA A 114 -0.55 12.46 2.56
C ALA A 114 0.68 12.30 3.46
N ASP A 115 0.55 11.59 4.58
CA ASP A 115 1.66 11.33 5.51
C ASP A 115 2.76 10.50 4.85
N THR A 116 2.38 9.45 4.11
CA THR A 116 3.35 8.63 3.37
C THR A 116 4.07 9.43 2.28
N ALA A 117 3.34 10.30 1.57
CA ALA A 117 3.93 11.17 0.55
C ALA A 117 4.86 12.22 1.16
N ALA A 118 4.48 12.83 2.30
CA ALA A 118 5.30 13.79 3.02
C ALA A 118 6.64 13.18 3.45
N GLU A 119 6.62 11.97 4.02
CA GLU A 119 7.84 11.26 4.41
C GLU A 119 8.72 10.91 3.21
N ALA A 120 8.11 10.47 2.10
CA ALA A 120 8.85 10.20 0.86
C ALA A 120 9.51 11.47 0.29
N HIS A 121 8.82 12.62 0.35
CA HIS A 121 9.38 13.90 -0.06
C HIS A 121 10.51 14.36 0.86
N ALA A 122 10.41 14.11 2.18
CA ALA A 122 11.49 14.41 3.12
C ALA A 122 12.77 13.62 2.77
N ILE A 123 12.64 12.31 2.51
CA ILE A 123 13.77 11.48 2.07
C ILE A 123 14.37 12.01 0.76
N LEU A 124 13.53 12.35 -0.23
CA LEU A 124 14.01 12.91 -1.50
C LEU A 124 14.73 14.26 -1.31
N GLY A 125 14.26 15.10 -0.39
CA GLY A 125 14.91 16.35 -0.01
C GLY A 125 16.30 16.12 0.59
N GLU A 126 16.40 15.27 1.60
CA GLU A 126 17.69 14.93 2.25
C GLU A 126 18.69 14.34 1.24
N VAL A 127 18.21 13.50 0.31
CA VAL A 127 19.07 12.94 -0.75
C VAL A 127 19.47 14.00 -1.79
N ALA A 128 18.57 14.92 -2.13
CA ALA A 128 18.85 15.98 -3.10
C ALA A 128 19.88 17.00 -2.59
N GLU A 129 19.94 17.24 -1.28
CA GLU A 129 20.96 18.10 -0.64
C GLU A 129 22.37 17.55 -0.83
N LEU A 130 22.53 16.23 -0.84
CA LEU A 130 23.81 15.56 -1.02
C LEU A 130 24.16 15.27 -2.47
N ALA A 131 23.16 15.19 -3.35
CA ALA A 131 23.32 14.85 -4.74
C ALA A 131 24.02 15.97 -5.53
N LYS A 132 24.98 15.60 -6.39
CA LYS A 132 25.58 16.50 -7.39
C LYS A 132 24.51 16.95 -8.42
N PRO A 133 24.71 18.06 -9.16
CA PRO A 133 23.74 18.53 -10.16
C PRO A 133 23.26 17.44 -11.15
N ALA A 134 24.20 16.64 -11.69
CA ALA A 134 23.88 15.54 -12.60
C ALA A 134 23.17 14.34 -11.93
N GLU A 135 23.29 14.18 -10.61
CA GLU A 135 22.53 13.20 -9.84
C GLU A 135 21.11 13.71 -9.57
N ARG A 136 20.95 15.01 -9.29
CA ARG A 136 19.61 15.63 -9.13
C ARG A 136 18.77 15.54 -10.41
N GLU A 137 19.37 15.66 -11.58
CA GLU A 137 18.67 15.43 -12.86
C GLU A 137 18.16 13.99 -12.98
N ARG A 138 18.95 13.00 -12.56
CA ARG A 138 18.53 11.59 -12.55
C ARG A 138 17.41 11.35 -11.54
N ILE A 139 17.48 11.97 -10.36
CA ILE A 139 16.40 11.93 -9.35
C ILE A 139 15.13 12.57 -9.90
N ALA A 140 15.22 13.73 -10.55
CA ALA A 140 14.06 14.38 -11.19
C ALA A 140 13.41 13.50 -12.26
N GLY A 141 14.21 12.72 -12.99
CA GLY A 141 13.73 11.70 -13.93
C GLY A 141 12.89 10.59 -13.28
N LEU A 142 13.16 10.26 -12.01
CA LEU A 142 12.36 9.27 -11.25
C LEU A 142 10.99 9.83 -10.84
N VAL A 143 10.92 11.13 -10.52
CA VAL A 143 9.69 11.82 -10.10
C VAL A 143 8.70 11.98 -11.25
N LYS A 144 9.20 12.11 -12.49
CA LYS A 144 8.36 12.32 -13.70
C LYS A 144 7.37 11.17 -13.98
N GLY A 145 7.49 10.03 -13.31
CA GLY A 145 6.66 8.85 -13.55
C GLY A 145 6.98 8.20 -14.91
N ARG A 146 6.78 6.89 -15.02
CA ARG A 146 7.01 6.15 -16.26
C ARG A 146 5.95 6.51 -17.30
N HIS A 147 6.14 7.64 -17.98
CA HIS A 147 5.35 8.04 -19.13
C HIS A 147 6.27 8.43 -20.30
N SER A 148 7.13 7.49 -20.75
CA SER A 148 7.80 7.55 -22.07
C SER A 148 8.59 6.29 -22.45
N LYS A 149 8.04 5.08 -22.31
CA LYS A 149 8.63 3.92 -23.00
C LYS A 149 7.58 2.83 -23.24
N GLY A 150 7.02 2.79 -24.45
CA GLY A 150 6.20 1.66 -24.90
C GLY A 150 5.02 1.95 -25.85
N SER A 151 4.95 3.07 -26.57
CA SER A 151 4.06 3.21 -27.74
C SER A 151 4.74 2.74 -29.04
N ASP A 152 5.57 1.70 -28.95
CA ASP A 152 6.28 1.10 -30.08
C ASP A 152 5.80 -0.35 -30.34
N SER A 153 4.52 -0.60 -30.07
CA SER A 153 3.82 -1.71 -30.69
C SER A 153 3.47 -1.30 -32.12
N ALA A 154 4.43 -1.48 -33.02
CA ALA A 154 4.21 -1.44 -34.46
C ALA A 154 2.90 -2.16 -34.83
N PRO A 155 2.09 -1.64 -35.78
CA PRO A 155 0.87 -2.32 -36.18
C PRO A 155 1.25 -3.68 -36.75
N ARG A 156 0.84 -4.77 -36.08
CA ARG A 156 0.86 -6.12 -36.66
C ARG A 156 0.06 -6.04 -37.95
N LYS A 157 0.75 -6.07 -39.11
CA LYS A 157 0.12 -6.37 -40.40
C LYS A 157 -0.65 -7.67 -40.22
N ARG A 158 -1.97 -7.59 -40.17
CA ARG A 158 -2.83 -8.76 -40.31
C ARG A 158 -2.80 -9.13 -41.78
N GLU A 159 -2.07 -10.19 -42.09
CA GLU A 159 -2.07 -10.79 -43.41
C GLU A 159 -3.48 -11.38 -43.67
N PRO A 160 -4.08 -11.14 -44.84
CA PRO A 160 -5.41 -11.67 -45.14
C PRO A 160 -5.31 -13.19 -45.31
N ARG A 161 -6.17 -13.92 -44.59
CA ARG A 161 -6.37 -15.34 -44.87
C ARG A 161 -7.10 -15.45 -46.21
N HIS A 162 -6.44 -16.07 -47.19
CA HIS A 162 -7.04 -16.56 -48.43
C HIS A 162 -8.02 -17.70 -48.14
#